data_AF-A0A9D7CY04-F1
#
_entry.id   AF-A0A9D7CY04-F1
#
_cell.length_a   1.000
_cell.length_b   1.000
_cell.length_c   1.000
_cell.angle_alpha   90.00
_cell.angle_beta   90.00
_cell.angle_gamma   90.00
#
_symmetry.space_group_name_H-M   'P 1'
#
loop_
_entity.id
_entity.type
_entity.pdbx_description
1 polymer ?
#
loop_
_entity_poly.entity_id
_entity_poly.type
_entity_poly.pdbx_seq_one_letter_code
_entity_poly.pdbx_strand_id
1 'polypeptide(L)'
;MSDVDEQAVVSDDAANAPASEAIASGYRAKTTGDDDQEIRAAQALHERIQRTRKKASLTCMLSGLALGVVLATTGQAFLAEQLGGRFGTLALVVVFFAPLLGALALAEWVAERAVRARIGGWMAEVSKEHGVAVAALEDHARIAGAID
;
A
#
# COMPACT_ATOMS: atom_id res chain seq x y z
N MET A 1 -35.05 -52.86 43.79
CA MET A 1 -33.71 -53.44 43.63
C MET A 1 -33.25 -53.04 42.24
N SER A 2 -32.43 -51.99 42.21
CA SER A 2 -31.59 -51.48 41.10
C SER A 2 -32.23 -51.17 39.74
N ASP A 3 -31.79 -50.19 38.95
CA ASP A 3 -30.99 -48.96 39.08
C ASP A 3 -31.00 -48.37 37.66
N VAL A 4 -30.69 -47.08 37.54
CA VAL A 4 -30.32 -46.34 36.32
C VAL A 4 -31.48 -45.68 35.54
N ASP A 5 -31.88 -44.52 36.07
CA ASP A 5 -32.53 -43.44 35.33
C ASP A 5 -31.58 -42.84 34.28
N GLU A 6 -32.05 -42.82 33.04
CA GLU A 6 -31.44 -42.16 31.90
C GLU A 6 -31.62 -40.64 32.05
N GLN A 7 -30.53 -39.96 32.45
CA GLN A 7 -30.46 -38.50 32.47
C GLN A 7 -30.51 -37.96 31.04
N ALA A 8 -31.71 -37.68 30.54
CA ALA A 8 -31.90 -36.72 29.47
C ALA A 8 -31.74 -35.31 30.06
N VAL A 9 -30.53 -34.77 29.88
CA VAL A 9 -30.19 -33.38 30.13
C VAL A 9 -31.12 -32.48 29.32
N VAL A 10 -32.16 -31.97 29.98
CA VAL A 10 -32.92 -30.79 29.53
C VAL A 10 -31.98 -29.60 29.74
N SER A 11 -31.18 -29.30 28.71
CA SER A 11 -30.42 -28.05 28.66
C SER A 11 -31.38 -26.91 28.39
N ASP A 12 -31.51 -26.09 29.43
CA ASP A 12 -32.33 -24.89 29.59
C ASP A 12 -31.80 -23.72 28.72
N ASP A 13 -31.62 -23.94 27.41
CA ASP A 13 -30.97 -22.99 26.49
C ASP A 13 -31.95 -22.05 25.75
N ALA A 14 -33.18 -21.91 26.25
CA ALA A 14 -34.20 -21.04 25.64
C ALA A 14 -34.28 -19.64 26.27
N ALA A 15 -33.56 -19.37 27.36
CA ALA A 15 -33.75 -18.14 28.15
C ALA A 15 -32.69 -17.04 27.94
N ASN A 16 -31.64 -17.26 27.13
CA ASN A 16 -30.50 -16.34 27.03
C ASN A 16 -30.22 -15.75 25.64
N ALA A 17 -31.21 -15.73 24.75
CA ALA A 17 -31.12 -15.00 23.49
C ALA A 17 -32.03 -13.76 23.49
N PRO A 18 -31.60 -12.63 24.10
CA PRO A 18 -32.11 -11.34 23.62
C PRO A 18 -31.13 -10.16 23.82
N ALA A 19 -29.96 -10.17 23.18
CA ALA A 19 -29.14 -8.96 23.08
C ALA A 19 -28.22 -8.95 21.86
N SER A 20 -27.53 -10.05 21.58
CA SER A 20 -26.53 -10.11 20.50
C SER A 20 -27.15 -10.01 19.10
N GLU A 21 -28.32 -10.62 18.84
CA GLU A 21 -28.99 -10.53 17.54
C GLU A 21 -29.66 -9.18 17.28
N ALA A 22 -30.21 -8.53 18.31
CA ALA A 22 -30.79 -7.19 18.18
C ALA A 22 -29.70 -6.13 17.95
N ILE A 23 -28.52 -6.28 18.57
CA ILE A 23 -27.35 -5.43 18.33
C ILE A 23 -26.76 -5.68 16.93
N ALA A 24 -26.69 -6.94 16.48
CA ALA A 24 -26.23 -7.27 15.12
C ALA A 24 -27.23 -6.82 14.03
N SER A 25 -28.53 -6.89 14.32
CA SER A 25 -29.61 -6.40 13.44
C SER A 25 -29.63 -4.87 13.35
N GLY A 26 -29.41 -4.17 14.48
CA GLY A 26 -29.29 -2.72 14.52
C GLY A 26 -28.03 -2.18 13.83
N TYR A 27 -26.91 -2.91 13.88
CA TYR A 27 -25.69 -2.59 13.13
C TYR A 27 -25.85 -2.81 11.62
N ARG A 28 -26.59 -3.85 11.20
CA ARG A 28 -26.81 -4.17 9.78
C ARG A 28 -27.79 -3.21 9.09
N ALA A 29 -28.67 -2.56 9.85
CA ALA A 29 -29.74 -1.71 9.31
C ALA A 29 -29.32 -0.27 8.94
N LYS A 30 -28.08 0.17 9.26
CA LYS A 30 -27.69 1.59 9.10
C LYS A 30 -26.63 1.91 8.04
N THR A 31 -26.01 0.94 7.38
CA THR A 31 -24.74 1.20 6.66
C THR A 31 -24.52 0.47 5.34
N THR A 32 -25.49 -0.25 4.79
CA THR A 32 -25.20 -1.12 3.61
C THR A 32 -25.18 -0.40 2.26
N GLY A 33 -25.64 0.85 2.18
CA GLY A 33 -25.70 1.60 0.91
C GLY A 33 -24.63 2.66 0.71
N ASP A 34 -24.25 3.34 1.80
CA ASP A 34 -23.36 4.51 1.80
C ASP A 34 -21.91 4.09 2.09
N ASP A 35 -21.68 3.28 3.13
CA ASP A 35 -20.34 2.75 3.47
C ASP A 35 -19.74 1.92 2.33
N ASP A 36 -20.56 1.17 1.58
CA ASP A 36 -20.12 0.41 0.42
C ASP A 36 -19.65 1.34 -0.73
N GLN A 37 -20.21 2.55 -0.84
CA GLN A 37 -19.76 3.56 -1.81
C GLN A 37 -18.49 4.27 -1.33
N GLU A 38 -18.40 4.59 -0.04
CA GLU A 38 -17.20 5.17 0.57
C GLU A 38 -16.00 4.23 0.45
N ILE A 39 -16.18 2.93 0.71
CA ILE A 39 -15.12 1.92 0.59
C ILE A 39 -14.66 1.80 -0.88
N ARG A 40 -15.59 1.78 -1.85
CA ARG A 40 -15.23 1.72 -3.27
C ARG A 40 -14.50 2.98 -3.73
N ALA A 41 -14.91 4.15 -3.23
CA ALA A 41 -14.26 5.42 -3.52
C ALA A 41 -12.82 5.47 -2.94
N ALA A 42 -12.64 5.02 -1.70
CA ALA A 42 -11.34 4.91 -1.07
C ALA A 42 -10.43 3.90 -1.81
N GLN A 43 -10.97 2.76 -2.25
CA GLN A 43 -10.24 1.77 -3.05
C GLN A 43 -9.79 2.35 -4.40
N ALA A 44 -10.68 3.06 -5.11
CA ALA A 44 -10.37 3.70 -6.37
C ALA A 44 -9.24 4.75 -6.23
N LEU A 45 -9.29 5.55 -5.16
CA LEU A 45 -8.25 6.52 -4.83
C LEU A 45 -6.92 5.82 -4.51
N HIS A 46 -6.96 4.77 -3.68
CA HIS A 46 -5.78 3.99 -3.30
C HIS A 46 -5.12 3.31 -4.51
N GLU A 47 -5.92 2.77 -5.43
CA GLU A 47 -5.42 2.14 -6.64
C GLU A 47 -4.71 3.14 -7.56
N ARG A 48 -5.25 4.36 -7.72
CA ARG A 48 -4.60 5.44 -8.48
C ARG A 48 -3.26 5.86 -7.85
N ILE A 49 -3.21 5.97 -6.53
CA ILE A 49 -1.98 6.26 -5.78
C ILE A 49 -0.94 5.15 -6.00
N GLN A 50 -1.33 3.88 -5.83
CA GLN A 50 -0.42 2.74 -6.03
C GLN A 50 0.11 2.65 -7.46
N ARG A 51 -0.76 2.84 -8.47
CA ARG A 51 -0.34 2.82 -9.88
C ARG A 51 0.69 3.91 -10.17
N THR A 52 0.54 5.09 -9.57
CA THR A 52 1.49 6.19 -9.74
C THR A 52 2.82 5.89 -9.05
N ARG A 53 2.78 5.40 -7.79
CA ARG A 53 3.98 4.97 -7.06
C ARG A 53 4.74 3.86 -7.80
N LYS A 54 4.03 2.85 -8.33
CA LYS A 54 4.61 1.75 -9.13
C LYS A 54 5.26 2.25 -10.42
N LYS A 55 4.64 3.18 -11.14
CA LYS A 55 5.22 3.75 -12.36
C LYS A 55 6.50 4.53 -12.05
N ALA A 56 6.47 5.39 -11.03
CA ALA A 56 7.63 6.16 -10.61
C ALA A 56 8.78 5.24 -10.14
N SER A 57 8.48 4.22 -9.32
CA SER A 57 9.49 3.25 -8.86
C SER A 57 10.10 2.46 -10.00
N LEU A 58 9.28 1.96 -10.93
CA LEU A 58 9.76 1.21 -12.09
C LEU A 58 10.66 2.05 -12.99
N THR A 59 10.23 3.26 -13.35
CA THR A 59 11.02 4.16 -14.21
C THR A 59 12.34 4.52 -13.54
N CYS A 60 12.32 4.81 -12.24
CA CYS A 60 13.53 5.20 -11.53
C CYS A 60 14.49 4.01 -11.35
N MET A 61 13.99 2.81 -11.03
CA MET A 61 14.79 1.58 -11.00
C MET A 61 15.46 1.30 -12.35
N LEU A 62 14.72 1.43 -13.46
CA LEU A 62 15.27 1.24 -14.80
C LEU A 62 16.36 2.28 -15.11
N SER A 63 16.15 3.55 -14.75
CA SER A 63 17.18 4.58 -14.93
C SER A 63 18.41 4.36 -14.04
N GLY A 64 18.22 3.92 -12.80
CA GLY A 64 19.30 3.60 -11.87
C GLY A 64 20.13 2.42 -12.35
N LEU A 65 19.47 1.39 -12.89
CA LEU A 65 20.13 0.23 -13.49
C LEU A 65 20.90 0.62 -14.76
N ALA A 66 20.30 1.43 -15.64
CA ALA A 66 21.00 1.95 -16.82
C ALA A 66 22.24 2.79 -16.43
N LEU A 67 22.11 3.67 -15.42
CA LEU A 67 23.23 4.46 -14.90
C LEU A 67 24.31 3.56 -14.29
N GLY A 68 23.92 2.55 -13.51
CA GLY A 68 24.82 1.57 -12.91
C GLY A 68 25.59 0.76 -13.95
N VAL A 69 24.95 0.36 -15.05
CA VAL A 69 25.62 -0.30 -16.17
C VAL A 69 26.65 0.63 -16.84
N VAL A 70 26.30 1.88 -17.11
CA VAL A 70 27.21 2.87 -17.71
C VAL A 70 28.41 3.15 -16.79
N LEU A 71 28.16 3.31 -15.50
CA LEU A 71 29.20 3.52 -14.49
C LEU A 71 30.10 2.30 -14.32
N ALA A 72 29.54 1.09 -14.37
CA ALA A 72 30.31 -0.14 -14.30
C ALA A 72 31.21 -0.31 -15.53
N THR A 73 30.71 -0.10 -16.75
CA THR A 73 31.52 -0.22 -17.97
C THR A 73 32.62 0.83 -18.05
N THR A 74 32.29 2.08 -17.73
CA THR A 74 33.26 3.19 -17.71
C THR A 74 34.27 3.02 -16.57
N GLY A 75 33.79 2.59 -15.40
CA GLY A 75 34.62 2.32 -14.23
C GLY A 75 35.57 1.14 -14.45
N GLN A 76 35.14 0.08 -15.14
CA GLN A 76 36.04 -1.01 -15.53
C GLN A 76 37.14 -0.54 -16.47
N ALA A 77 36.81 0.26 -17.49
CA ALA A 77 37.81 0.82 -18.40
C ALA A 77 38.85 1.65 -17.63
N PHE A 78 38.39 2.52 -16.74
CA PHE A 78 39.26 3.36 -15.92
C PHE A 78 40.11 2.58 -14.90
N LEU A 79 39.51 1.61 -14.20
CA LEU A 79 40.19 0.77 -13.20
C LEU A 79 41.21 -0.18 -13.85
N ALA A 80 40.93 -0.67 -15.06
CA ALA A 80 41.85 -1.48 -15.83
C ALA A 80 43.11 -0.69 -16.25
N GLU A 81 42.95 0.59 -16.59
CA GLU A 81 44.08 1.47 -16.93
C GLU A 81 44.92 1.90 -15.71
N GLN A 82 44.29 2.16 -14.56
CA GLN A 82 44.97 2.79 -13.41
C GLN A 82 45.50 1.83 -12.34
N LEU A 83 44.85 0.68 -12.09
CA LEU A 83 45.00 -0.02 -10.79
C LEU A 83 45.44 -1.49 -10.85
N GLY A 84 45.82 -2.01 -12.02
CA GLY A 84 46.46 -3.33 -12.10
C GLY A 84 45.66 -4.49 -11.50
N GLY A 85 44.32 -4.40 -11.54
CA GLY A 85 43.39 -5.51 -11.31
C GLY A 85 43.05 -5.91 -9.86
N ARG A 86 43.75 -5.43 -8.83
CA ARG A 86 43.60 -5.99 -7.46
C ARG A 86 42.38 -5.48 -6.67
N PHE A 87 41.80 -4.34 -7.04
CA PHE A 87 40.62 -3.75 -6.37
C PHE A 87 39.33 -3.79 -7.21
N GLY A 88 39.38 -4.40 -8.40
CA GLY A 88 38.32 -4.28 -9.42
C GLY A 88 36.94 -4.74 -8.94
N THR A 89 36.86 -5.89 -8.26
CA THR A 89 35.56 -6.52 -7.96
C THR A 89 34.76 -5.75 -6.89
N LEU A 90 35.41 -5.31 -5.81
CA LEU A 90 34.72 -4.61 -4.71
C LEU A 90 34.34 -3.18 -5.12
N ALA A 91 35.21 -2.50 -5.88
CA ALA A 91 34.90 -1.22 -6.50
C ALA A 91 33.72 -1.33 -7.47
N LEU A 92 33.64 -2.39 -8.28
CA LEU A 92 32.52 -2.63 -9.19
C LEU A 92 31.20 -2.84 -8.46
N VAL A 93 31.20 -3.59 -7.36
CA VAL A 93 30.01 -3.77 -6.53
C VAL A 93 29.53 -2.41 -5.99
N VAL A 94 30.42 -1.59 -5.43
CA VAL A 94 30.04 -0.26 -4.92
C VAL A 94 29.54 0.65 -6.03
N VAL A 95 30.20 0.66 -7.18
CA VAL A 95 29.83 1.48 -8.34
C VAL A 95 28.48 1.06 -8.94
N PHE A 96 28.10 -0.22 -8.82
CA PHE A 96 26.81 -0.71 -9.31
C PHE A 96 25.68 -0.51 -8.29
N PHE A 97 25.94 -0.75 -7.00
CA PHE A 97 24.92 -0.69 -5.95
C PHE A 97 24.63 0.75 -5.47
N ALA A 98 25.62 1.65 -5.44
CA ALA A 98 25.39 3.02 -5.00
C ALA A 98 24.39 3.80 -5.88
N PRO A 99 24.46 3.72 -7.24
CA PRO A 99 23.44 4.30 -8.11
C PRO A 99 22.06 3.67 -7.93
N LEU A 100 22.01 2.36 -7.69
CA LEU A 100 20.75 1.64 -7.50
C LEU A 100 20.04 2.13 -6.22
N LEU A 101 20.78 2.26 -5.12
CA LEU A 101 20.24 2.79 -3.86
C LEU A 101 19.83 4.25 -3.98
N GLY A 102 20.64 5.08 -4.65
CA GLY A 102 20.30 6.47 -4.94
C GLY A 102 19.04 6.61 -5.80
N ALA A 103 18.88 5.75 -6.80
CA ALA A 103 17.70 5.71 -7.64
C ALA A 103 16.46 5.29 -6.87
N LEU A 104 16.56 4.34 -5.93
CA LEU A 104 15.42 3.97 -5.07
C LEU A 104 14.94 5.14 -4.21
N ALA A 105 15.86 5.83 -3.53
CA ALA A 105 15.52 7.00 -2.72
C ALA A 105 14.91 8.13 -3.55
N LEU A 106 15.47 8.38 -4.75
CA LEU A 106 14.92 9.37 -5.68
C LEU A 106 13.52 8.96 -6.18
N ALA A 107 13.28 7.67 -6.38
CA ALA A 107 12.00 7.16 -6.84
C ALA A 107 10.89 7.43 -5.82
N GLU A 108 11.18 7.17 -4.55
CA GLU A 108 10.24 7.39 -3.45
C GLU A 108 9.90 8.88 -3.33
N TRP A 109 10.92 9.74 -3.38
CA TRP A 109 10.74 11.18 -3.37
C TRP A 109 9.90 11.70 -4.56
N VAL A 110 10.19 11.24 -5.78
CA VAL A 110 9.43 11.62 -6.98
C VAL A 110 8.00 11.09 -6.91
N ALA A 111 7.80 9.85 -6.44
CA ALA A 111 6.49 9.24 -6.30
C ALA A 111 5.63 10.00 -5.30
N GLU A 112 6.16 10.34 -4.13
CA GLU A 112 5.46 11.15 -3.14
C GLU A 112 5.09 12.53 -3.68
N ARG A 113 6.02 13.19 -4.35
CA ARG A 113 5.79 14.54 -4.88
C ARG A 113 4.74 14.53 -6.00
N ALA A 114 4.77 13.51 -6.85
CA ALA A 114 3.76 13.32 -7.90
C ALA A 114 2.37 13.02 -7.32
N VAL A 115 2.29 12.21 -6.26
CA VAL A 115 1.03 11.91 -5.56
C VAL A 115 0.50 13.17 -4.88
N ARG A 116 1.31 13.88 -4.08
CA ARG A 116 0.89 15.12 -3.40
C ARG A 116 0.40 16.19 -4.38
N ALA A 117 1.04 16.32 -5.54
CA ALA A 117 0.62 17.29 -6.55
C ALA A 117 -0.73 16.96 -7.22
N ARG A 118 -1.12 15.68 -7.27
CA ARG A 118 -2.36 15.24 -7.96
C ARG A 118 -3.49 14.82 -7.03
N ILE A 119 -3.22 14.58 -5.75
CA ILE A 119 -4.20 13.98 -4.85
C ILE A 119 -5.45 14.84 -4.66
N GLY A 120 -5.31 16.16 -4.60
CA GLY A 120 -6.46 17.07 -4.51
C GLY A 120 -7.41 16.96 -5.70
N GLY A 121 -6.86 16.83 -6.92
CA GLY A 121 -7.66 16.62 -8.13
C GLY A 121 -8.34 15.25 -8.13
N TRP A 122 -7.63 14.19 -7.73
CA TRP A 122 -8.21 12.85 -7.66
C TRP A 122 -9.31 12.73 -6.62
N MET A 123 -9.17 13.35 -5.45
CA MET A 123 -10.21 13.36 -4.43
C MET A 123 -11.48 14.05 -4.93
N ALA A 124 -11.35 15.18 -5.65
CA ALA A 124 -12.49 15.87 -6.24
C ALA A 124 -13.18 15.04 -7.35
N GLU A 125 -12.40 14.34 -8.19
CA GLU A 125 -12.95 13.44 -9.21
C GLU A 125 -13.69 12.25 -8.60
N VAL A 126 -13.06 11.57 -7.63
CA VAL A 126 -13.60 10.38 -6.97
C VAL A 126 -14.84 10.73 -6.13
N SER A 127 -14.83 11.88 -5.46
CA SER A 127 -16.00 12.44 -4.76
C SER A 127 -17.19 12.61 -5.70
N LYS A 128 -16.96 13.18 -6.89
CA LYS A 128 -18.01 13.38 -7.89
C LYS A 128 -18.51 12.07 -8.51
N GLU A 129 -17.63 11.10 -8.72
CA GLU A 129 -17.94 9.81 -9.34
C GLU A 129 -18.77 8.90 -8.42
N HIS A 130 -18.51 8.95 -7.11
CA HIS A 130 -19.17 8.09 -6.12
C HIS A 130 -20.14 8.82 -5.18
N GLY A 131 -20.31 10.14 -5.31
CA GLY A 131 -21.22 10.91 -4.47
C GLY A 131 -20.76 11.08 -3.02
N VAL A 132 -19.49 10.79 -2.72
CA VAL A 132 -18.93 10.80 -1.35
C VAL A 132 -18.34 12.17 -1.03
N ALA A 133 -18.46 12.61 0.23
CA ALA A 133 -17.87 13.87 0.68
C ALA A 133 -16.33 13.84 0.61
N VAL A 134 -15.71 14.93 0.13
CA VAL A 134 -14.24 15.05 0.06
C VAL A 134 -13.58 14.88 1.44
N ALA A 135 -14.24 15.32 2.51
CA ALA A 135 -13.75 15.17 3.88
C ALA A 135 -13.55 13.70 4.30
N ALA A 136 -14.45 12.79 3.88
CA ALA A 136 -14.32 11.36 4.16
C ALA A 136 -13.14 10.75 3.39
N LEU A 137 -12.92 11.20 2.14
CA LEU A 137 -11.77 10.78 1.33
C LEU A 137 -10.43 11.33 1.86
N GLU A 138 -10.44 12.50 2.50
CA GLU A 138 -9.25 13.12 3.08
C GLU A 138 -8.69 12.31 4.25
N ASP A 139 -9.56 11.78 5.13
CA ASP A 139 -9.14 10.90 6.22
C ASP A 139 -8.52 9.59 5.69
N HIS A 140 -9.09 9.01 4.65
CA HIS A 140 -8.50 7.84 3.99
C HIS A 140 -7.16 8.16 3.30
N ALA A 141 -7.02 9.34 2.70
CA ALA A 141 -5.78 9.78 2.08
C ALA A 141 -4.68 10.08 3.12
N ARG A 142 -5.04 10.57 4.31
CA ARG A 142 -4.12 10.74 5.46
C ARG A 142 -3.62 9.38 5.97
N ILE A 143 -4.51 8.40 6.15
CA ILE A 143 -4.13 7.03 6.54
C ILE A 143 -3.20 6.38 5.49
N ALA A 144 -3.42 6.67 4.20
CA ALA A 144 -2.56 6.19 3.11
C ALA A 144 -1.19 6.91 3.02
N GLY A 145 -0.91 7.89 3.90
CA GLY A 145 0.32 8.67 3.92
C GLY A 145 0.50 9.50 2.65
N ALA A 146 -0.59 10.00 2.08
CA ALA A 146 -0.58 10.75 0.84
C ALA A 146 -0.75 12.26 1.05
N ILE A 147 -1.18 12.67 2.25
CA ILE A 147 -1.29 14.04 2.73
C ILE A 147 -0.91 14.04 4.21
N ASP A 148 -0.19 15.08 4.64
CA ASP A 148 0.22 15.30 6.05
C ASP A 148 -0.88 16.07 6.81
#